data_AF-G5B454-F1
#
_entry.id   AF-G5B454-F1
#
_cell.length_a   1.000
_cell.length_b   1.000
_cell.length_c   1.000
_cell.angle_alpha   90.00
_cell.angle_beta   90.00
_cell.angle_gamma   90.00
#
_symmetry.space_group_name_H-M   'P 1'
#
loop_
_entity.id
_entity.type
_entity.pdbx_description
1 polymer ?
#
loop_
_entity_poly.entity_id
_entity_poly.type
_entity_poly.pdbx_seq_one_letter_code
_entity_poly.pdbx_strand_id
1 'polypeptide(L)' 'MEQTRSEDWKMYLQAAIVRIMKARKLLWHNALLQEVISQSRARFNPGISMIKKCIKLLFDKQYIERSQASTNEYSSVA' A
#
# COMPACT_ATOMS: atom_id res chain seq x y z
N MET A 1 -3.29 20.84 15.00
CA MET A 1 -2.02 20.44 14.34
C MET A 1 -1.83 18.92 14.23
N GLU A 2 -2.75 18.08 14.74
CA GLU A 2 -2.66 16.62 14.63
C GLU A 2 -3.16 16.06 13.28
N GLN A 3 -4.04 16.81 12.60
CA GLN A 3 -4.65 16.40 11.33
C GLN A 3 -3.63 16.26 10.18
N THR A 4 -2.61 17.12 10.13
CA THR A 4 -1.60 17.14 9.06
C THR A 4 -0.69 15.92 9.10
N ARG A 5 -0.26 15.50 10.30
CA ARG A 5 0.63 14.34 10.48
C ARG A 5 0.02 13.04 9.96
N SER A 6 -1.28 12.84 10.17
CA SER A 6 -1.98 11.64 9.69
C SER A 6 -2.06 11.61 8.17
N GLU A 7 -2.30 12.75 7.51
CA GLU A 7 -2.33 12.84 6.06
C GLU A 7 -0.94 12.61 5.44
N ASP A 8 0.12 13.17 6.01
CA ASP A 8 1.50 12.95 5.55
C ASP A 8 1.88 11.46 5.56
N TRP A 9 1.49 10.75 6.62
CA TRP A 9 1.69 9.31 6.72
C TRP A 9 0.88 8.53 5.68
N LYS A 10 -0.37 8.92 5.41
CA LYS A 10 -1.17 8.29 4.35
C LYS A 10 -0.53 8.50 2.98
N MET A 11 -0.08 9.72 2.68
CA MET A 11 0.60 10.03 1.42
C MET A 11 1.89 9.22 1.27
N TYR A 12 2.69 9.10 2.33
CA TYR A 12 3.88 8.25 2.33
C TYR A 12 3.54 6.78 2.06
N LEU A 13 2.56 6.22 2.75
CA LEU A 13 2.14 4.83 2.58
C LEU A 13 1.63 4.57 1.16
N GLN A 14 0.83 5.48 0.61
CA GLN A 14 0.35 5.38 -0.77
C GLN A 14 1.52 5.34 -1.76
N ALA A 15 2.47 6.26 -1.63
CA ALA A 15 3.66 6.28 -2.48
C ALA A 15 4.52 5.00 -2.33
N ALA A 16 4.68 4.50 -1.11
CA ALA A 16 5.41 3.26 -0.85
C ALA A 16 4.73 2.04 -1.52
N ILE A 17 3.41 1.92 -1.39
CA ILE A 17 2.63 0.84 -2.02
C ILE A 17 2.79 0.89 -3.55
N VAL A 18 2.64 2.06 -4.18
CA VAL A 18 2.79 2.17 -5.65
C VAL A 18 4.19 1.78 -6.10
N ARG A 19 5.25 2.22 -5.39
CA ARG A 19 6.64 1.83 -5.70
C ARG A 19 6.85 0.32 -5.60
N ILE A 20 6.39 -0.30 -4.51
CA ILE A 20 6.47 -1.75 -4.30
C ILE A 20 5.77 -2.49 -5.43
N MET A 21 4.53 -2.12 -5.73
CA MET A 21 3.73 -2.80 -6.75
C MET A 21 4.31 -2.63 -8.16
N LYS A 22 4.79 -1.43 -8.53
CA LYS A 22 5.46 -1.22 -9.81
C LYS A 22 6.72 -2.06 -9.97
N ALA A 23 7.45 -2.33 -8.87
CA ALA A 23 8.66 -3.16 -8.87
C ALA A 23 8.36 -4.66 -8.89
N ARG A 24 7.36 -5.12 -8.12
CA ARG A 24 7.02 -6.55 -8.00
C ARG A 24 6.10 -7.07 -9.10
N LYS A 25 5.31 -6.19 -9.74
CA LYS A 25 4.25 -6.48 -10.73
C LYS A 25 3.07 -7.29 -10.20
N LEU A 26 3.33 -8.33 -9.41
CA LEU A 26 2.35 -9.18 -8.74
C LEU A 26 2.79 -9.43 -7.29
N LEU A 27 1.86 -9.29 -6.34
CA LEU A 27 2.18 -9.50 -4.92
C LEU A 27 0.95 -9.90 -4.10
N TRP A 28 1.12 -10.90 -3.23
CA TRP A 28 0.10 -11.32 -2.27
C TRP A 28 -0.16 -10.25 -1.23
N HIS A 29 -1.42 -10.13 -0.77
CA HIS A 29 -1.83 -9.11 0.20
C HIS A 29 -0.96 -9.09 1.46
N ASN A 30 -0.70 -10.26 2.06
CA ASN A 30 0.14 -10.34 3.26
C ASN A 30 1.59 -9.93 2.98
N ALA A 31 2.14 -10.29 1.81
CA ALA A 31 3.50 -9.88 1.42
C ALA A 31 3.59 -8.36 1.22
N LEU A 32 2.58 -7.75 0.57
CA LEU A 32 2.49 -6.30 0.42
C LEU A 32 2.43 -5.60 1.79
N LEU A 33 1.63 -6.10 2.73
CA LEU A 33 1.57 -5.54 4.09
C LEU A 33 2.95 -5.57 4.77
N GLN A 34 3.66 -6.70 4.70
CA GLN A 34 4.97 -6.84 5.33
C GLN A 34 6.02 -5.91 4.71
N GLU A 35 6.07 -5.81 3.38
CA GLU A 35 7.00 -4.90 2.70
C GLU A 35 6.72 -3.43 3.04
N VAL A 36 5.45 -3.02 3.07
CA VAL A 36 5.06 -1.65 3.44
C VAL A 36 5.44 -1.33 4.89
N ILE A 37 5.19 -2.26 5.82
CA ILE A 37 5.60 -2.11 7.23
C ILE A 37 7.11 -1.95 7.31
N SER A 38 7.86 -2.84 6.66
CA SER A 38 9.33 -2.81 6.65
C SER A 38 9.89 -1.49 6.15
N GLN A 39 9.40 -0.98 5.01
CA GLN A 39 9.84 0.31 4.45
C GLN A 39 9.39 1.53 5.25
N SER A 40 8.29 1.42 6.01
CA SER A 40 7.77 2.55 6.78
C SER A 40 8.46 2.70 8.13
N ARG A 41 8.97 1.61 8.72
CA ARG A 41 9.61 1.58 10.05
C ARG A 41 10.75 2.59 10.23
N ALA A 42 11.46 2.93 9.16
CA ALA A 42 12.51 3.96 9.20
C ALA A 42 11.98 5.37 9.53
N ARG A 43 10.68 5.61 9.37
CA ARG A 43 10.04 6.91 9.57
C ARG A 43 8.93 6.90 10.62
N PHE A 44 8.11 5.85 10.66
CA PHE A 44 7.03 5.68 11.63
C PHE A 44 6.56 4.23 11.66
N ASN A 45 5.77 3.86 12.68
CA ASN A 45 5.20 2.52 12.80
C ASN A 45 3.71 2.53 12.43
N PRO A 46 3.32 2.36 11.15
CA PRO A 46 1.93 2.42 10.73
C PRO A 46 1.10 1.27 11.31
N GLY A 47 -0.12 1.57 11.74
CA GLY A 47 -1.11 0.54 12.05
C GLY A 47 -1.59 -0.18 10.79
N ILE A 48 -1.81 -1.50 10.86
CA ILE A 48 -2.28 -2.32 9.73
C ILE A 48 -3.57 -1.77 9.11
N SER A 49 -4.48 -1.23 9.94
CA SER A 49 -5.73 -0.60 9.47
C SER A 49 -5.48 0.57 8.50
N MET A 50 -4.45 1.38 8.75
CA MET A 50 -4.09 2.51 7.91
C MET A 50 -3.54 2.05 6.55
N ILE A 51 -2.70 1.01 6.55
CA ILE A 51 -2.16 0.43 5.32
C ILE A 51 -3.30 -0.16 4.48
N LYS A 52 -4.21 -0.92 5.10
CA LYS A 52 -5.39 -1.47 4.41
C LYS A 52 -6.28 -0.39 3.79
N LYS A 53 -6.48 0.74 4.48
CA LYS A 53 -7.20 1.91 3.93
C LYS A 53 -6.47 2.50 2.72
N CYS A 54 -5.14 2.60 2.76
CA CYS A 54 -4.35 3.09 1.61
C CYS A 54 -4.40 2.12 0.42
N ILE A 55 -4.32 0.81 0.66
CA ILE A 55 -4.47 -0.21 -0.40
C ILE A 55 -5.85 -0.09 -1.05
N LYS A 56 -6.92 0.02 -0.26
CA LYS A 56 -8.27 0.21 -0.78
C LYS A 56 -8.38 1.48 -1.63
N LEU A 57 -7.88 2.61 -1.14
CA LEU A 57 -7.88 3.86 -1.89
C LEU A 57 -7.10 3.74 -3.22
N LEU A 58 -5.97 3.05 -3.24
CA LEU A 58 -5.19 2.85 -4.47
C LEU A 58 -5.87 1.89 -5.45
N PHE A 59 -6.60 0.91 -4.95
CA PHE A 59 -7.46 0.05 -5.76
C PHE A 59 -8.60 0.84 -6.40
N ASP A 60 -9.31 1.65 -5.60
CA ASP A 60 -10.41 2.50 -6.06
C ASP A 60 -9.93 3.54 -7.11
N LYS A 61 -8.69 4.03 -6.95
CA LYS A 61 -8.02 4.94 -7.90
C LYS A 61 -7.34 4.23 -9.08
N GLN A 62 -7.49 2.91 -9.21
CA GLN A 62 -6.93 2.12 -10.31
C GLN A 62 -5.39 2.19 -10.44
N TYR A 63 -4.66 2.39 -9.33
CA TYR A 63 -3.19 2.24 -9.31
C TYR A 63 -2.77 0.77 -9.17
N ILE A 64 -3.63 -0.03 -8.56
CA ILE A 64 -3.47 -1.48 -8.37
C ILE A 64 -4.82 -2.14 -8.63
N GLU A 65 -4.79 -3.39 -9.03
CA GLU A 65 -5.99 -4.20 -9.25
C GLU A 65 -5.80 -5.58 -8.63
N ARG A 66 -6.86 -6.40 -8.63
CA ARG A 66 -6.75 -7.81 -8.24
C ARG A 66 -6.22 -8.60 -9.43
N SER A 67 -5.35 -9.56 -9.13
CA SER A 67 -4.94 -10.57 -10.12
C SER A 67 -6.15 -11.39 -10.60
N GLN A 68 -6.14 -11.82 -11.86
CA GLN A 68 -7.16 -12.72 -12.40
C GLN A 68 -7.15 -14.08 -11.71
N ALA A 69 -6.01 -14.48 -11.13
CA ALA A 69 -5.85 -15.78 -10.47
C ALA A 69 -6.42 -15.80 -9.04
N SER A 70 -6.41 -14.65 -8.34
CA SER A 70 -6.80 -14.61 -6.93
C SER A 70 -7.23 -13.23 -6.45
N THR A 71 -8.29 -13.22 -5.65
CA THR A 71 -8.73 -12.03 -4.91
C THR A 71 -7.79 -11.65 -3.77
N ASN A 72 -6.75 -12.43 -3.47
CA ASN A 72 -5.75 -12.11 -2.44
C ASN A 72 -4.40 -11.66 -3.00
N GLU A 73 -4.31 -11.53 -4.32
CA GLU A 73 -3.12 -11.06 -5.03
C GLU A 73 -3.43 -9.76 -5.76
N TYR A 74 -2.47 -8.84 -5.77
CA TYR A 74 -2.58 -7.57 -6.48
C TYR A 74 -1.63 -7.53 -7.66
N SER A 75 -2.02 -6.81 -8.72
CA SER A 75 -1.15 -6.38 -9.82
C SER A 75 -1.02 -4.86 -9.86
N SER A 76 0.10 -4.35 -10.38
CA SER A 76 0.22 -2.93 -10.70
C SER A 76 -0.51 -2.61 -12.01
N VAL A 77 -1.38 -1.61 -12.00
CA VAL A 77 -1.94 -1.04 -13.23
C VAL A 77 -0.86 -0.11 -13.81
N ALA A 78 -0.53 -0.30 -15.09
CA ALA A 78 0.64 0.31 -15.76
C ALA A 78 0.66 1.84 -15.64
#